data_AF-A0A497FHZ3-F1
#
_entry.id   AF-A0A497FHZ3-F1
#
_cell.length_a   1.000
_cell.length_b   1.000
_cell.length_c   1.000
_cell.angle_alpha   90.00
_cell.angle_beta   90.00
_cell.angle_gamma   90.00
#
_symmetry.space_group_name_H-M   'P 1'
#
loop_
_entity.id
_entity.type
_entity.pdbx_description
1 polymer ?
#
loop_
_entity_poly.entity_id
_entity_poly.type
_entity_poly.pdbx_seq_one_letter_code
_entity_poly.pdbx_strand_id
1 'polypeptide(L)'
;MNIRQGIYWFFTLIGAISLVFLMQWFNFDLYKISFYALMITVFVLTVNSLVPREKPTLKDIVKVVVAIAIVLIVFIVASIGLIFLIT
;
A
#
# COMPACT_ATOMS: atom_id res chain seq x y z
N MET A 1 16.87 -14.49 7.45
CA MET A 1 15.99 -14.60 6.27
C MET A 1 14.49 -14.53 6.61
N ASN A 2 14.08 -14.80 7.86
CA ASN A 2 12.65 -14.99 8.21
C ASN A 2 11.84 -13.70 8.43
N ILE A 3 12.45 -12.61 8.89
CA ILE A 3 11.69 -11.39 9.27
C ILE A 3 11.10 -10.69 8.03
N ARG A 4 11.88 -10.53 6.96
CA ARG A 4 11.43 -9.84 5.74
C ARG A 4 10.32 -10.60 5.01
N GLN A 5 10.40 -11.93 5.01
CA GLN A 5 9.38 -12.79 4.43
C GLN A 5 8.10 -12.79 5.29
N GLY A 6 8.24 -12.78 6.62
CA GLY A 6 7.12 -12.61 7.55
C GLY A 6 6.38 -11.29 7.35
N ILE A 7 7.11 -10.18 7.20
CA ILE A 7 6.53 -8.85 6.89
C ILE A 7 5.76 -8.91 5.56
N TYR A 8 6.33 -9.50 4.52
CA TYR A 8 5.66 -9.62 3.22
C TYR A 8 4.35 -10.41 3.32
N TRP A 9 4.35 -11.57 3.96
CA TRP A 9 3.16 -12.40 4.14
C TRP A 9 2.09 -11.72 5.00
N PHE A 10 2.49 -11.05 6.08
CA PHE A 10 1.59 -10.33 6.95
C PHE A 10 0.84 -9.22 6.21
N PHE A 11 1.56 -8.37 5.46
CA PHE A 11 0.92 -7.31 4.69
C PHE A 11 0.08 -7.86 3.54
N THR A 12 0.53 -8.92 2.86
CA THR A 12 -0.29 -9.58 1.82
C THR A 12 -1.64 -10.08 2.37
N LEU A 13 -1.64 -10.67 3.57
CA LEU A 13 -2.86 -11.10 4.26
C LEU A 13 -3.77 -9.92 4.59
N ILE A 14 -3.21 -8.82 5.12
CA ILE A 14 -3.97 -7.60 5.42
C ILE A 14 -4.61 -7.02 4.14
N GLY A 15 -3.89 -7.01 3.02
CA GLY A 15 -4.43 -6.53 1.74
C GLY A 15 -5.59 -7.38 1.25
N ALA A 16 -5.46 -8.71 1.32
CA ALA A 16 -6.54 -9.63 0.95
C ALA A 16 -7.79 -9.42 1.83
N ILE A 17 -7.61 -9.31 3.14
CA ILE A 17 -8.69 -9.02 4.09
C ILE A 17 -9.35 -7.66 3.77
N SER A 18 -8.54 -6.65 3.50
CA SER A 18 -9.01 -5.31 3.16
C SER A 18 -9.84 -5.28 1.87
N LEU A 19 -9.48 -6.09 0.86
CA LEU A 19 -10.28 -6.26 -0.36
C LEU A 19 -11.64 -6.90 -0.09
N VAL A 20 -11.70 -7.91 0.79
CA VAL A 20 -12.97 -8.56 1.17
C VAL A 20 -13.92 -7.56 1.82
N PHE A 21 -13.42 -6.75 2.75
CA PHE A 21 -14.24 -5.74 3.42
C PHE A 21 -14.60 -4.55 2.52
N LEU A 22 -13.75 -4.20 1.54
CA LEU A 22 -14.09 -3.24 0.48
C LEU A 22 -15.29 -3.69 -0.37
N MET A 23 -15.46 -5.00 -0.58
CA MET A 23 -16.62 -5.56 -1.27
C MET A 23 -17.89 -5.60 -0.40
N GLN A 24 -17.79 -5.29 0.89
CA GLN A 24 -18.94 -5.21 1.79
C GLN A 24 -19.44 -3.76 1.86
N TRP A 25 -20.22 -3.36 0.85
CA TRP A 25 -20.66 -1.96 0.64
C TRP A 25 -21.68 -1.48 1.67
N PHE A 26 -22.13 -2.37 2.56
CA PHE A 26 -23.20 -2.13 3.52
C PHE A 26 -22.78 -1.30 4.74
N ASN A 27 -21.47 -1.11 4.97
CA ASN A 27 -20.97 -0.29 6.07
C ASN A 27 -19.84 0.63 5.59
N PHE A 28 -20.15 1.93 5.53
CA PHE A 28 -19.27 2.96 5.03
C PHE A 28 -18.00 3.15 5.88
N ASP A 29 -18.09 2.96 7.20
CA ASP A 29 -16.94 3.09 8.09
C ASP A 29 -15.97 1.91 7.92
N LEU A 30 -16.51 0.69 7.79
CA LEU A 30 -15.73 -0.50 7.43
C LEU A 30 -15.08 -0.34 6.05
N TYR A 31 -15.83 0.15 5.06
CA TYR A 31 -15.29 0.44 3.73
C TYR A 31 -14.09 1.41 3.80
N LYS A 32 -14.21 2.53 4.52
CA LYS A 32 -13.13 3.50 4.69
C LYS A 32 -11.91 2.88 5.37
N ILE A 33 -12.11 2.19 6.50
CA ILE A 33 -11.00 1.58 7.26
C ILE A 33 -10.28 0.54 6.40
N SER A 34 -11.02 -0.30 5.68
CA SER A 34 -10.45 -1.30 4.79
C SER A 34 -9.78 -0.70 3.57
N PHE A 35 -10.30 0.41 3.03
CA PHE A 35 -9.62 1.16 2.00
C PHE A 35 -8.26 1.67 2.49
N TYR A 36 -8.20 2.33 3.66
CA TYR A 36 -6.93 2.80 4.23
C TYR A 36 -5.97 1.64 4.56
N ALA A 37 -6.47 0.52 5.06
CA ALA A 37 -5.65 -0.67 5.34
C ALA A 37 -5.07 -1.29 4.04
N LEU A 38 -5.84 -1.30 2.95
CA LEU A 38 -5.36 -1.70 1.63
C LEU A 38 -4.29 -0.73 1.12
N MET A 39 -4.49 0.58 1.29
CA MET A 39 -3.50 1.60 0.89
C MET A 39 -2.16 1.39 1.60
N ILE A 40 -2.18 1.24 2.93
CA ILE A 40 -0.97 1.02 3.73
C ILE A 40 -0.28 -0.27 3.29
N THR A 41 -1.06 -1.32 3.02
CA THR A 41 -0.53 -2.60 2.55
C THR A 41 0.24 -2.47 1.24
N VAL A 42 -0.39 -1.87 0.22
CA VAL A 42 0.24 -1.69 -1.09
C VAL A 42 1.49 -0.82 -0.97
N PHE A 43 1.46 0.21 -0.14
CA PHE A 43 2.62 1.05 0.13
C PHE A 43 3.78 0.23 0.71
N VAL A 44 3.55 -0.53 1.78
CA VAL A 44 4.60 -1.33 2.42
C VAL A 44 5.14 -2.41 1.50
N LEU A 45 4.28 -3.10 0.75
CA LEU A 45 4.70 -4.12 -0.21
C LEU A 45 5.54 -3.51 -1.34
N THR A 46 5.19 -2.31 -1.82
CA THR A 46 5.94 -1.59 -2.85
C THR A 46 7.29 -1.12 -2.34
N VAL A 47 7.34 -0.52 -1.14
CA VAL A 47 8.61 -0.14 -0.49
C VAL A 47 9.50 -1.39 -0.33
N ASN A 48 8.95 -2.48 0.20
CA ASN A 48 9.71 -3.71 0.44
C ASN A 48 10.20 -4.36 -0.87
N SER A 49 9.48 -4.25 -1.98
CA SER A 49 9.92 -4.77 -3.29
C SER A 49 11.05 -3.92 -3.89
N LEU A 50 11.04 -2.62 -3.62
CA LEU A 50 12.03 -1.67 -4.13
C LEU A 50 13.33 -1.67 -3.33
N VAL A 51 13.30 -1.99 -2.02
CA VAL A 51 14.51 -2.02 -1.18
C VAL A 51 15.49 -3.08 -1.69
N PRO A 52 16.68 -2.69 -2.19
CA PRO A 52 17.66 -3.60 -2.78
C PRO A 52 18.16 -4.63 -1.75
N ARG A 53 18.46 -5.85 -2.25
CA ARG A 53 18.84 -7.00 -1.42
C ARG A 53 20.33 -7.05 -1.10
N GLU A 54 21.13 -6.27 -1.81
CA GLU A 54 22.59 -6.16 -1.66
C GLU A 54 22.99 -4.68 -1.52
N LYS A 55 24.27 -4.42 -1.21
CA LYS A 55 24.80 -3.08 -0.86
C LYS A 55 24.18 -1.98 -1.75
N PRO A 56 23.24 -1.18 -1.21
CA PRO A 56 22.49 -0.21 -2.01
C PRO A 56 23.44 0.84 -2.58
N THR A 57 23.35 1.11 -3.88
CA THR A 57 23.97 2.32 -4.43
C THR A 57 23.06 3.52 -4.22
N LEU A 58 23.62 4.73 -4.19
CA LEU A 58 22.86 5.99 -4.08
C LEU A 58 21.76 6.11 -5.16
N LYS A 59 22.02 5.58 -6.36
CA LYS A 59 21.08 5.55 -7.48
C LYS A 59 19.87 4.64 -7.20
N ASP A 60 20.06 3.52 -6.50
CA ASP A 60 18.97 2.61 -6.15
C ASP A 60 18.07 3.24 -5.09
N ILE A 61 18.65 3.88 -4.08
CA ILE A 61 17.90 4.59 -3.05
C ILE A 61 17.03 5.70 -3.66
N VAL A 62 17.59 6.51 -4.56
CA VAL A 62 16.82 7.57 -5.24
C VAL A 62 15.66 6.98 -6.04
N LYS A 63 15.86 5.85 -6.75
CA LYS A 63 14.76 5.16 -7.46
C LYS A 63 13.67 4.67 -6.51
N VAL A 64 14.04 4.09 -5.37
CA VAL A 64 13.08 3.66 -4.35
C VAL A 64 12.27 4.85 -3.84
N VAL A 65 12.94 5.94 -3.47
CA VAL A 65 12.30 7.15 -2.94
C VAL A 65 11.36 7.80 -3.98
N VAL A 66 11.78 7.87 -5.24
CA VAL A 66 10.94 8.39 -6.33
C VAL A 66 9.72 7.50 -6.56
N ALA A 67 9.89 6.18 -6.57
CA ALA A 67 8.76 5.26 -6.72
C ALA A 67 7.79 5.33 -5.54
N ILE A 68 8.29 5.47 -4.30
CA ILE A 68 7.49 5.74 -3.10
C ILE A 68 6.68 7.04 -3.26
N ALA A 69 7.32 8.10 -3.75
CA ALA A 69 6.66 9.39 -3.97
C ALA A 69 5.57 9.30 -5.05
N ILE A 70 5.83 8.61 -6.17
CA ILE A 70 4.84 8.39 -7.23
C ILE A 70 3.65 7.58 -6.71
N VAL A 71 3.91 6.51 -5.95
CA VAL A 71 2.86 5.68 -5.34
C VAL A 71 2.02 6.53 -4.39
N LEU A 72 2.63 7.35 -3.54
CA LEU A 72 1.92 8.29 -2.66
C LEU A 72 1.06 9.28 -3.44
N ILE A 73 1.57 9.87 -4.53
CA ILE A 73 0.83 10.82 -5.36
C ILE A 73 -0.39 10.14 -6.00
N VAL A 74 -0.19 8.97 -6.63
CA VAL A 74 -1.28 8.19 -7.22
C VAL A 74 -2.33 7.84 -6.16
N PHE A 75 -1.88 7.47 -4.95
CA PHE A 75 -2.76 7.18 -3.83
C PHE A 75 -3.58 8.39 -3.37
N ILE A 76 -2.97 9.55 -3.21
CA ILE A 76 -3.67 10.78 -2.80
C ILE A 76 -4.71 11.17 -3.84
N VAL A 77 -4.35 11.11 -5.13
CA VAL A 77 -5.27 11.44 -6.23
C VAL A 77 -6.45 10.47 -6.28
N ALA A 78 -6.21 9.16 -6.14
CA ALA A 78 -7.27 8.16 -6.10
C ALA A 78 -8.21 8.36 -4.90
N SER A 79 -7.66 8.66 -3.71
CA SER A 79 -8.46 8.94 -2.51
C SER A 79 -9.32 10.19 -2.65
N ILE A 80 -8.77 11.28 -3.18
CA ILE A 80 -9.53 12.52 -3.43
C ILE A 80 -10.64 12.26 -4.46
N GLY A 81 -10.33 11.53 -5.54
CA GLY A 81 -11.31 11.16 -6.55
C GLY A 81 -12.45 10.31 -5.99
N LEU A 82 -12.14 9.34 -5.12
CA LEU A 82 -13.13 8.52 -4.43
C LEU A 82 -14.02 9.34 -3.50
N ILE A 83 -13.44 10.28 -2.74
CA ILE A 83 -14.22 11.19 -1.88
C ILE A 83 -15.22 11.98 -2.75
N PHE A 84 -14.75 12.59 -3.84
CA PHE A 84 -15.58 13.37 -4.77
C PHE A 84 -16.69 12.58 -5.47
N LEU A 85 -16.50 11.26 -5.66
CA LEU A 85 -17.50 10.41 -6.30
C LEU A 85 -18.60 9.97 -5.32
N ILE A 86 -18.30 10.01 -4.03
CA ILE A 86 -19.19 9.55 -2.95
C ILE A 86 -19.98 10.71 -2.31
N THR A 87 -19.37 11.90 -2.14
CA THR A 87 -20.08 13.14 -1.76
C THR A 87 -20.74 13.79 -2.96
#